data_AF-B7R1F9-F1
#
_entry.id   AF-B7R1F9-F1
#
_cell.length_a   1.000
_cell.length_b   1.000
_cell.length_c   1.000
_cell.angle_alpha   90.00
_cell.angle_beta   90.00
_cell.angle_gamma   90.00
#
_symmetry.space_group_name_H-M   'P 1'
#
loop_
_entity.id
_entity.type
_entity.pdbx_description
1 polymer ?
#
loop_
_entity_poly.entity_id
_entity_poly.type
_entity_poly.pdbx_seq_one_letter_code
_entity_poly.pdbx_strand_id
1 'polypeptide(L)'
;MVGIEETIREIEEVEKRAEKEYRSILKKLKDPQYADFRVLLLRMAIDTALHKHLAEALRKAYKEAVELVDEFGYTDGIELPEDAPRRQMNEEIVVIPGLPSIILPGGEFMGGRIPPEEALRELLNLKLENVVIPLEKKRDIVKVVDEILSLEGRMRDGYSHLEKRAIHPLIKAIAVESKNNEEQHISVLQKIKERME
;
A
#
# COMPACT_ATOMS: atom_id res chain seq x y z
N MET A 1 -1.75 -1.90 -26.31
CA MET A 1 -1.84 -2.60 -25.00
C MET A 1 -0.83 -1.93 -24.07
N VAL A 2 -1.27 -1.39 -22.93
CA VAL A 2 -0.37 -0.76 -21.93
C VAL A 2 0.49 -1.87 -21.30
N GLY A 3 1.80 -1.71 -21.07
CA GLY A 3 2.63 -2.76 -20.42
C GLY A 3 2.26 -2.97 -18.94
N ILE A 4 2.71 -4.07 -18.32
CA ILE A 4 2.61 -4.25 -16.85
C ILE A 4 3.44 -3.15 -16.16
N GLU A 5 4.65 -2.87 -16.64
CA GLU A 5 5.50 -1.80 -16.11
C GLU A 5 4.79 -0.43 -16.13
N GLU A 6 4.18 -0.06 -17.26
CA GLU A 6 3.45 1.22 -17.37
C GLU A 6 2.25 1.26 -16.43
N THR A 7 1.57 0.13 -16.21
CA THR A 7 0.49 0.03 -15.21
C THR A 7 1.02 0.29 -13.79
N ILE A 8 2.17 -0.30 -13.43
CA ILE A 8 2.80 -0.08 -12.12
C ILE A 8 3.25 1.38 -11.98
N ARG A 9 3.79 1.97 -13.05
CA ARG A 9 4.19 3.38 -13.09
C ARG A 9 3.01 4.33 -12.89
N GLU A 10 1.87 4.06 -13.53
CA GLU A 10 0.65 4.86 -13.34
C GLU A 10 0.17 4.81 -11.88
N ILE A 11 0.16 3.62 -11.27
CA ILE A 11 -0.14 3.43 -9.84
C ILE A 11 0.83 4.25 -8.98
N GLU A 12 2.14 4.09 -9.20
CA GLU A 12 3.20 4.83 -8.48
C GLU A 12 2.94 6.35 -8.52
N GLU A 13 2.57 6.91 -9.67
CA GLU A 13 2.28 8.34 -9.80
C GLU A 13 0.96 8.79 -9.17
N VAL A 14 -0.05 7.91 -9.08
CA VAL A 14 -1.27 8.19 -8.30
C VAL A 14 -0.93 8.19 -6.81
N GLU A 15 -0.25 7.17 -6.31
CA GLU A 15 0.18 7.04 -4.91
C GLU A 15 1.02 8.24 -4.45
N LYS A 16 1.99 8.67 -5.27
CA LYS A 16 2.80 9.86 -5.00
C LYS A 16 1.98 11.14 -4.88
N ARG A 17 0.92 11.28 -5.69
CA ARG A 17 0.03 12.44 -5.63
C ARG A 17 -0.88 12.36 -4.41
N ALA A 18 -1.44 11.19 -4.14
CA ALA A 18 -2.29 10.96 -2.97
C ALA A 18 -1.52 11.24 -1.67
N GLU A 19 -0.28 10.76 -1.55
CA GLU A 19 0.55 10.99 -0.36
C GLU A 19 0.80 12.48 -0.11
N LYS A 20 1.07 13.24 -1.17
CA LYS A 20 1.25 14.70 -1.09
C LYS A 20 -0.04 15.39 -0.65
N GLU A 21 -1.18 14.96 -1.16
CA GLU A 21 -2.48 15.54 -0.82
C GLU A 21 -2.86 15.22 0.62
N TYR A 22 -2.70 13.97 1.06
CA TYR A 22 -2.88 13.57 2.46
C TYR A 22 -2.04 14.43 3.41
N ARG A 23 -0.74 14.65 3.10
CA ARG A 23 0.11 15.55 3.89
C ARG A 23 -0.37 16.99 3.88
N SER A 24 -0.84 17.49 2.74
CA SER A 24 -1.41 18.83 2.58
C SER A 24 -2.64 19.01 3.48
N ILE A 25 -3.57 18.07 3.43
CA ILE A 25 -4.79 18.05 4.25
C ILE A 25 -4.46 17.98 5.73
N LEU A 26 -3.60 17.05 6.15
CA LEU A 26 -3.18 16.89 7.55
C LEU A 26 -2.51 18.14 8.13
N LYS A 27 -1.82 18.94 7.29
CA LYS A 27 -1.26 20.24 7.68
C LYS A 27 -2.31 21.33 7.84
N LYS A 28 -3.43 21.27 7.12
CA LYS A 28 -4.54 22.23 7.19
C LYS A 28 -5.45 21.96 8.37
N LEU A 29 -5.70 20.68 8.68
CA LEU A 29 -6.52 20.27 9.82
C LEU A 29 -5.72 20.36 11.12
N LYS A 30 -5.48 21.57 11.66
CA LYS A 30 -4.76 21.73 12.95
C LYS A 30 -5.67 21.87 14.16
N ASP A 31 -6.92 22.25 13.94
CA ASP A 31 -7.94 22.46 14.98
C ASP A 31 -8.18 21.15 15.75
N PRO A 32 -8.12 21.15 17.10
CA PRO A 32 -8.37 19.98 17.94
C PRO A 32 -9.71 19.30 17.67
N GLN A 33 -10.71 20.02 17.17
CA GLN A 33 -12.00 19.43 16.81
C GLN A 33 -11.87 18.35 15.72
N TYR A 34 -10.84 18.40 14.86
CA TYR A 34 -10.59 17.37 13.86
C TYR A 34 -9.78 16.18 14.38
N ALA A 35 -9.46 16.07 15.67
CA ALA A 35 -8.51 15.08 16.19
C ALA A 35 -8.77 13.66 15.67
N ASP A 36 -10.00 13.15 15.81
CA ASP A 36 -10.35 11.79 15.39
C ASP A 36 -10.30 11.62 13.87
N PHE A 37 -10.82 12.62 13.14
CA PHE A 37 -10.74 12.62 11.67
C PHE A 37 -9.29 12.69 11.18
N ARG A 38 -8.41 13.43 11.86
CA ARG A 38 -6.98 13.47 11.55
C ARG A 38 -6.29 12.15 11.82
N VAL A 39 -6.65 11.43 12.88
CA VAL A 39 -6.09 10.11 13.17
C VAL A 39 -6.45 9.13 12.05
N LEU A 40 -7.71 9.17 11.58
CA LEU A 40 -8.13 8.40 10.40
C LEU A 40 -7.31 8.76 9.17
N LEU A 41 -7.23 10.06 8.83
CA LEU A 41 -6.48 10.50 7.65
C LEU A 41 -4.99 10.23 7.76
N LEU A 42 -4.43 10.28 8.96
CA LEU A 42 -3.04 9.93 9.21
C LEU A 42 -2.81 8.44 8.98
N ARG A 43 -3.74 7.60 9.41
CA ARG A 43 -3.68 6.16 9.18
C ARG A 43 -3.68 5.83 7.68
N MET A 44 -4.58 6.43 6.91
CA MET A 44 -4.65 6.29 5.45
C MET A 44 -3.40 6.83 4.77
N ALA A 45 -2.91 8.00 5.20
CA ALA A 45 -1.67 8.58 4.69
C ALA A 45 -0.44 7.69 4.89
N ILE A 46 -0.40 6.92 5.99
CA ILE A 46 0.65 5.93 6.24
C ILE A 46 0.55 4.78 5.23
N ASP A 47 -0.64 4.24 4.99
CA ASP A 47 -0.86 3.19 3.97
C ASP A 47 -0.42 3.67 2.58
N THR A 48 -0.91 4.84 2.15
CA THR A 48 -0.52 5.46 0.87
C THR A 48 0.99 5.69 0.76
N ALA A 49 1.66 6.07 1.87
CA ALA A 49 3.11 6.23 1.87
C ALA A 49 3.85 4.89 1.67
N LEU A 50 3.35 3.81 2.25
CA LEU A 50 3.87 2.45 2.05
C LEU A 50 3.61 1.99 0.61
N HIS A 51 2.38 2.14 0.12
CA HIS A 51 1.97 1.77 -1.24
C HIS A 51 2.80 2.47 -2.31
N LYS A 52 3.03 3.77 -2.17
CA LYS A 52 3.96 4.54 -3.02
C LYS A 52 5.34 3.88 -3.14
N HIS A 53 5.94 3.48 -2.03
CA HIS A 53 7.27 2.87 -2.03
C HIS A 53 7.26 1.41 -2.53
N LEU A 54 6.19 0.66 -2.24
CA LEU A 54 5.99 -0.68 -2.78
C LEU A 54 5.81 -0.65 -4.31
N ALA A 55 5.02 0.27 -4.84
CA ALA A 55 4.82 0.45 -6.27
C ALA A 55 6.14 0.79 -6.99
N GLU A 56 6.94 1.71 -6.41
CA GLU A 56 8.27 2.03 -6.94
C GLU A 56 9.20 0.82 -6.94
N ALA A 57 9.24 0.06 -5.84
CA ALA A 57 10.05 -1.15 -5.74
C ALA A 57 9.61 -2.24 -6.72
N LEU A 58 8.30 -2.45 -6.85
CA LEU A 58 7.71 -3.37 -7.81
C LEU A 58 8.06 -3.01 -9.25
N ARG A 59 8.04 -1.72 -9.61
CA ARG A 59 8.41 -1.27 -10.94
C ARG A 59 9.87 -1.59 -11.24
N LYS A 60 10.77 -1.29 -10.29
CA LYS A 60 12.20 -1.58 -10.43
C LYS A 60 12.45 -3.08 -10.58
N ALA A 61 11.84 -3.89 -9.71
CA ALA A 61 11.97 -5.35 -9.77
C ALA A 61 11.41 -5.94 -11.07
N TYR A 62 10.29 -5.42 -11.56
CA TYR A 62 9.71 -5.86 -12.84
C TYR A 62 10.62 -5.50 -14.02
N LYS A 63 11.18 -4.28 -14.03
CA LYS A 63 12.13 -3.85 -15.07
C LYS A 63 13.37 -4.73 -15.10
N GLU A 64 13.95 -5.01 -13.93
CA GLU A 64 15.12 -5.90 -13.81
C GLU A 64 14.79 -7.33 -14.26
N ALA A 65 13.60 -7.85 -13.95
CA ALA A 65 13.16 -9.15 -14.45
C ALA A 65 13.02 -9.20 -15.97
N VAL A 66 12.53 -8.11 -16.60
CA VAL A 66 12.50 -7.99 -18.06
C VAL A 66 13.91 -7.95 -18.63
N GLU A 67 14.82 -7.16 -18.03
CA GLU A 67 16.23 -7.08 -18.46
C GLU A 67 16.93 -8.45 -18.38
N LEU A 68 16.67 -9.24 -17.34
CA LEU A 68 17.19 -10.61 -17.22
C LEU A 68 16.67 -11.54 -18.32
N VAL A 69 15.41 -11.39 -18.73
CA VAL A 69 14.85 -12.14 -19.85
C VAL A 69 15.42 -11.65 -21.18
N ASP A 70 15.69 -10.36 -21.33
CA ASP A 70 16.30 -9.82 -22.54
C ASP A 70 17.79 -10.24 -22.65
N GLU A 71 18.51 -10.32 -21.52
CA GLU A 71 19.93 -10.69 -21.47
C GLU A 71 20.16 -12.20 -21.55
N PHE A 72 19.30 -13.01 -20.91
CA PHE A 72 19.50 -14.45 -20.74
C PHE A 72 18.31 -15.32 -21.21
N GLY A 73 17.27 -14.71 -21.77
CA GLY A 73 16.09 -15.43 -22.27
C GLY A 73 16.36 -16.16 -23.59
N TYR A 74 15.32 -16.83 -24.08
CA TYR A 74 15.41 -17.73 -25.22
C TYR A 74 15.92 -17.01 -26.48
N THR A 75 17.04 -17.49 -27.01
CA THR A 75 17.56 -17.06 -28.31
C THR A 75 16.75 -17.72 -29.43
N ASP A 76 16.59 -17.05 -30.59
CA ASP A 76 15.94 -17.62 -31.79
C ASP A 76 16.73 -18.78 -32.43
N GLY A 77 17.86 -19.17 -31.85
CA GLY A 77 18.68 -20.30 -32.28
C GLY A 77 18.35 -21.56 -31.48
N ILE A 78 18.32 -22.71 -32.14
CA ILE A 78 18.33 -24.01 -31.46
C ILE A 78 19.67 -24.10 -30.70
N GLU A 79 19.66 -23.86 -29.40
CA GLU A 79 20.81 -24.11 -28.54
C GLU A 79 21.08 -25.62 -28.54
N LEU A 80 22.22 -26.02 -29.08
CA LEU A 80 22.70 -27.40 -28.96
C LEU A 80 22.93 -27.72 -27.47
N PRO A 81 22.79 -28.98 -27.02
CA PRO A 81 22.71 -29.39 -25.61
C PRO A 81 23.96 -29.13 -24.73
N GLU A 82 24.93 -28.40 -25.27
CA GLU A 82 26.25 -28.11 -24.71
C GLU A 82 26.29 -26.70 -24.09
N ASP A 83 25.38 -25.78 -24.49
CA ASP A 83 25.40 -24.37 -24.10
C ASP A 83 24.22 -23.92 -23.21
N ALA A 84 23.23 -24.78 -22.95
CA ALA A 84 22.14 -24.48 -22.02
C ALA A 84 22.57 -24.78 -20.56
N PRO A 85 22.31 -23.90 -19.56
CA PRO A 85 22.66 -24.18 -18.18
C PRO A 85 21.83 -25.35 -17.64
N ARG A 86 22.46 -26.52 -17.60
CA ARG A 86 21.97 -27.71 -16.91
C ARG A 86 21.98 -27.48 -15.40
N ARG A 87 20.78 -27.56 -14.79
CA ARG A 87 20.47 -28.30 -13.53
C ARG A 87 18.96 -28.14 -13.26
N GLN A 88 18.14 -28.99 -13.88
CA GLN A 88 17.50 -30.15 -13.23
C GLN A 88 16.76 -29.82 -11.92
N MET A 89 15.43 -29.75 -12.04
CA MET A 89 14.50 -30.05 -10.95
C MET A 89 14.70 -31.50 -10.48
N ASN A 90 14.87 -31.70 -9.17
CA ASN A 90 14.26 -32.75 -8.36
C ASN A 90 14.91 -32.72 -6.96
N GLU A 91 14.17 -32.24 -5.95
CA GLU A 91 14.01 -32.89 -4.64
C GLU A 91 13.14 -32.02 -3.72
N GLU A 92 12.25 -32.71 -3.01
CA GLU A 92 11.25 -32.20 -2.08
C GLU A 92 11.89 -31.71 -0.76
N ILE A 93 11.37 -30.61 -0.22
CA ILE A 93 11.35 -30.20 1.21
C ILE A 93 12.63 -29.65 1.88
N VAL A 94 12.58 -28.33 2.11
CA VAL A 94 12.77 -27.50 3.32
C VAL A 94 13.82 -27.86 4.41
N VAL A 95 14.71 -26.89 4.66
CA VAL A 95 15.38 -26.67 5.95
C VAL A 95 15.26 -25.18 6.32
N ILE A 96 14.65 -24.85 7.46
CA ILE A 96 14.77 -23.53 8.10
C ILE A 96 15.22 -23.74 9.55
N PRO A 97 16.49 -23.45 9.89
CA PRO A 97 16.96 -23.41 11.27
C PRO A 97 17.09 -21.97 11.76
N GLY A 98 16.60 -21.70 12.98
CA GLY A 98 17.00 -20.53 13.77
C GLY A 98 15.97 -19.43 13.90
N LEU A 99 15.06 -19.57 14.87
CA LEU A 99 14.43 -18.41 15.52
C LEU A 99 14.86 -18.39 16.98
N PRO A 100 15.55 -17.34 17.46
CA PRO A 100 15.59 -17.05 18.88
C PRO A 100 14.22 -16.51 19.31
N SER A 101 13.69 -17.05 20.40
CA SER A 101 12.55 -16.48 21.11
C SER A 101 12.96 -15.17 21.80
N ILE A 102 12.15 -14.12 21.63
CA ILE A 102 12.32 -12.84 22.34
C ILE A 102 11.35 -12.83 23.53
N ILE A 103 11.89 -12.49 24.70
CA ILE A 103 11.14 -12.23 25.94
C ILE A 103 10.75 -10.75 25.94
N LEU A 104 9.47 -10.44 26.18
CA LEU A 104 9.00 -9.08 26.45
C LEU A 104 9.09 -8.77 27.95
N PRO A 105 9.77 -7.70 28.39
CA PRO A 105 9.49 -7.10 29.68
C PRO A 105 8.31 -6.14 29.57
N GLY A 106 7.38 -6.26 30.52
CA GLY A 106 6.32 -5.28 30.73
C GLY A 106 6.82 -4.03 31.44
N GLY A 107 5.96 -3.01 31.51
CA GLY A 107 6.15 -1.86 32.39
C GLY A 107 5.55 -0.58 31.84
N GLU A 108 4.51 -0.11 32.51
CA GLU A 108 3.75 1.13 32.31
C GLU A 108 4.63 2.38 32.28
N PHE A 109 4.34 3.34 31.41
CA PHE A 109 4.71 4.75 31.61
C PHE A 109 3.58 5.68 31.16
N MET A 110 2.84 6.20 32.14
CA MET A 110 1.99 7.38 31.96
C MET A 110 2.84 8.61 31.66
N GLY A 111 2.53 9.33 30.58
CA GLY A 111 2.93 10.73 30.36
C GLY A 111 4.15 11.00 29.46
N GLY A 112 4.79 9.98 28.90
CA GLY A 112 5.88 10.15 27.94
C GLY A 112 5.37 10.37 26.50
N ARG A 113 6.15 11.06 25.65
CA ARG A 113 5.93 11.01 24.20
C ARG A 113 6.10 9.57 23.73
N ILE A 114 5.07 8.99 23.14
CA ILE A 114 5.10 7.63 22.57
C ILE A 114 6.21 7.58 21.49
N PRO A 115 7.13 6.59 21.53
CA PRO A 115 8.11 6.36 20.46
C PRO A 115 7.43 6.25 19.08
N PRO A 116 8.01 6.80 18.01
CA PRO A 116 7.38 6.77 16.69
C PRO A 116 7.03 5.36 16.18
N GLU A 117 7.84 4.34 16.45
CA GLU A 117 7.51 2.97 16.05
C GLU A 117 6.31 2.39 16.82
N GLU A 118 6.16 2.73 18.09
CA GLU A 118 5.01 2.31 18.90
C GLU A 118 3.73 3.01 18.44
N ALA A 119 3.80 4.33 18.18
CA ALA A 119 2.68 5.09 17.62
C ALA A 119 2.27 4.56 16.23
N LEU A 120 3.25 4.21 15.38
CA LEU A 120 2.98 3.57 14.09
C LEU A 120 2.25 2.23 14.27
N ARG A 121 2.74 1.37 15.17
CA ARG A 121 2.11 0.08 15.44
C ARG A 121 0.66 0.23 15.92
N GLU A 122 0.41 1.17 16.82
CA GLU A 122 -0.95 1.46 17.29
C GLU A 122 -1.85 1.90 16.13
N LEU A 123 -1.37 2.84 15.29
CA LEU A 123 -2.10 3.29 14.11
C LEU A 123 -2.44 2.10 13.19
N LEU A 124 -1.45 1.27 12.84
CA LEU A 124 -1.67 0.10 11.98
C LEU A 124 -2.72 -0.88 12.52
N ASN A 125 -2.87 -0.96 13.85
CA ASN A 125 -3.85 -1.83 14.52
C ASN A 125 -5.23 -1.16 14.75
N LEU A 126 -5.38 0.14 14.48
CA LEU A 126 -6.66 0.83 14.66
C LEU A 126 -7.70 0.30 13.67
N LYS A 127 -8.85 -0.10 14.19
CA LYS A 127 -10.05 -0.35 13.37
C LYS A 127 -10.66 0.97 12.96
N LEU A 128 -10.85 1.17 11.65
CA LEU A 128 -11.32 2.42 11.05
C LEU A 128 -12.81 2.76 11.35
N GLU A 129 -13.48 2.02 12.23
CA GLU A 129 -14.95 2.01 12.35
C GLU A 129 -15.53 3.10 13.28
N ASN A 130 -14.70 3.73 14.13
CA ASN A 130 -15.16 4.62 15.21
C ASN A 130 -14.54 6.03 15.14
N VAL A 131 -14.86 6.78 14.09
CA VAL A 131 -14.47 8.20 13.98
C VAL A 131 -15.62 9.09 14.45
N VAL A 132 -15.39 9.87 15.50
CA VAL A 132 -16.32 10.91 15.95
C VAL A 132 -16.06 12.17 15.15
N ILE A 133 -17.14 12.78 14.64
CA ILE A 133 -17.04 13.91 13.72
C ILE A 133 -17.80 15.10 14.31
N PRO A 134 -17.15 16.26 14.48
CA PRO A 134 -17.82 17.46 14.94
C PRO A 134 -18.78 18.00 13.85
N LEU A 135 -20.07 18.11 14.19
CA LEU A 135 -21.12 18.59 13.28
C LEU A 135 -20.86 20.03 12.79
N GLU A 136 -20.17 20.84 13.59
CA GLU A 136 -19.81 22.23 13.26
C GLU A 136 -18.87 22.34 12.04
N LYS A 137 -18.09 21.29 11.75
CA LYS A 137 -17.13 21.25 10.64
C LYS A 137 -17.57 20.36 9.48
N LYS A 138 -18.83 19.92 9.48
CA LYS A 138 -19.44 19.01 8.50
C LYS A 138 -19.07 19.36 7.05
N ARG A 139 -19.25 20.63 6.66
CA ARG A 139 -18.99 21.09 5.29
C ARG A 139 -17.52 20.95 4.85
N ASP A 140 -16.58 21.23 5.75
CA ASP A 140 -15.15 21.14 5.43
C ASP A 140 -14.69 19.69 5.36
N ILE A 141 -15.22 18.84 6.24
CA ILE A 141 -14.91 17.41 6.24
C ILE A 141 -15.47 16.73 4.98
N VAL A 142 -16.70 17.03 4.56
CA VAL A 142 -17.27 16.49 3.31
C VAL A 142 -16.41 16.84 2.11
N LYS A 143 -15.92 18.08 2.00
CA LYS A 143 -15.01 18.48 0.90
C LYS A 143 -13.73 17.65 0.89
N VAL A 144 -13.10 17.50 2.05
CA VAL A 144 -11.88 16.70 2.20
C VAL A 144 -12.15 15.23 1.84
N VAL A 145 -13.28 14.68 2.29
CA VAL A 145 -13.69 13.31 1.98
C VAL A 145 -13.91 13.11 0.48
N ASP A 146 -14.55 14.05 -0.21
CA ASP A 146 -14.76 13.99 -1.65
C ASP A 146 -13.44 14.04 -2.45
N GLU A 147 -12.52 14.92 -2.04
CA GLU A 147 -11.18 15.01 -2.63
C GLU A 147 -10.41 13.68 -2.49
N ILE A 148 -10.45 13.07 -1.30
CA ILE A 148 -9.77 11.81 -1.03
C ILE A 148 -10.43 10.65 -1.77
N LEU A 149 -11.76 10.53 -1.74
CA LEU A 149 -12.50 9.46 -2.42
C LEU A 149 -12.16 9.38 -3.91
N SER A 150 -11.90 10.52 -4.56
CA SER A 150 -11.46 10.55 -5.95
C SER A 150 -10.08 9.91 -6.15
N LEU A 151 -9.15 10.13 -5.23
CA LEU A 151 -7.80 9.55 -5.27
C LEU A 151 -7.86 8.04 -4.99
N GLU A 152 -8.56 7.65 -3.93
CA GLU A 152 -8.76 6.26 -3.53
C GLU A 152 -9.37 5.43 -4.67
N GLY A 153 -10.39 5.96 -5.36
CA GLY A 153 -10.99 5.30 -6.52
C GLY A 153 -9.98 5.05 -7.64
N ARG A 154 -9.08 5.99 -7.91
CA ARG A 154 -8.03 5.82 -8.93
C ARG A 154 -6.98 4.80 -8.52
N MET A 155 -6.59 4.76 -7.24
CA MET A 155 -5.64 3.79 -6.70
C MET A 155 -6.23 2.37 -6.80
N ARG A 156 -7.49 2.19 -6.34
CA ARG A 156 -8.25 0.93 -6.48
C ARG A 156 -8.29 0.45 -7.92
N ASP A 157 -8.64 1.33 -8.86
CA ASP A 157 -8.77 0.97 -10.28
C ASP A 157 -7.41 0.55 -10.86
N GLY A 158 -6.34 1.27 -10.51
CA GLY A 158 -4.98 0.90 -10.87
C GLY A 158 -4.60 -0.49 -10.38
N TYR A 159 -4.79 -0.77 -9.08
CA TYR A 159 -4.51 -2.09 -8.51
C TYR A 159 -5.41 -3.19 -9.08
N SER A 160 -6.69 -2.91 -9.38
CA SER A 160 -7.57 -3.86 -10.07
C SER A 160 -7.08 -4.20 -11.47
N HIS A 161 -6.55 -3.22 -12.19
CA HIS A 161 -5.92 -3.45 -13.50
C HIS A 161 -4.65 -4.29 -13.37
N LEU A 162 -3.81 -4.01 -12.37
CA LEU A 162 -2.60 -4.78 -12.13
C LEU A 162 -2.92 -6.23 -11.73
N GLU A 163 -3.87 -6.45 -10.83
CA GLU A 163 -4.34 -7.78 -10.39
C GLU A 163 -4.75 -8.68 -11.56
N LYS A 164 -5.51 -8.13 -12.51
CA LYS A 164 -6.03 -8.88 -13.66
C LYS A 164 -4.94 -9.27 -14.65
N ARG A 165 -3.81 -8.56 -14.66
CA ARG A 165 -2.78 -8.65 -15.71
C ARG A 165 -1.47 -9.24 -15.21
N ALA A 166 -1.19 -9.12 -13.92
CA ALA A 166 0.01 -9.67 -13.30
C ALA A 166 0.00 -11.20 -13.38
N ILE A 167 1.06 -11.75 -13.97
CA ILE A 167 1.29 -13.20 -14.04
C ILE A 167 2.04 -13.66 -12.80
N HIS A 168 3.02 -12.88 -12.34
CA HIS A 168 3.85 -13.25 -11.20
C HIS A 168 3.03 -13.25 -9.89
N PRO A 169 3.01 -14.35 -9.11
CA PRO A 169 2.16 -14.49 -7.93
C PRO A 169 2.37 -13.39 -6.89
N LEU A 170 3.61 -12.97 -6.64
CA LEU A 170 3.91 -11.91 -5.68
C LEU A 170 3.33 -10.54 -6.11
N ILE A 171 3.44 -10.20 -7.40
CA ILE A 171 2.91 -8.93 -7.93
C ILE A 171 1.38 -8.95 -7.82
N LYS A 172 0.77 -10.10 -8.13
CA LYS A 172 -0.68 -10.29 -8.01
C LYS A 172 -1.14 -10.19 -6.55
N ALA A 173 -0.43 -10.82 -5.61
CA ALA A 173 -0.76 -10.75 -4.19
C ALA A 173 -0.70 -9.31 -3.67
N ILE A 174 0.36 -8.56 -3.99
CA ILE A 174 0.47 -7.16 -3.60
C ILE A 174 -0.66 -6.33 -4.22
N ALA A 175 -0.98 -6.55 -5.50
CA ALA A 175 -2.09 -5.84 -6.14
C ALA A 175 -3.44 -6.13 -5.48
N VAL A 176 -3.71 -7.38 -5.08
CA VAL A 176 -4.93 -7.76 -4.36
C VAL A 176 -5.00 -7.09 -2.99
N GLU A 177 -3.93 -7.17 -2.20
CA GLU A 177 -3.91 -6.61 -0.84
C GLU A 177 -4.01 -5.09 -0.85
N SER A 178 -3.28 -4.42 -1.75
CA SER A 178 -3.39 -2.96 -1.91
C SER A 178 -4.78 -2.55 -2.38
N LYS A 179 -5.38 -3.24 -3.37
CA LYS A 179 -6.76 -2.97 -3.81
C LYS A 179 -7.75 -3.11 -2.66
N ASN A 180 -7.64 -4.17 -1.86
CA ASN A 180 -8.54 -4.41 -0.72
C ASN A 180 -8.39 -3.30 0.34
N ASN A 181 -7.18 -2.81 0.57
CA ASN A 181 -6.94 -1.68 1.47
C ASN A 181 -7.61 -0.39 0.95
N GLU A 182 -7.49 -0.06 -0.35
CA GLU A 182 -8.20 1.11 -0.91
C GLU A 182 -9.72 0.94 -0.87
N GLU A 183 -10.25 -0.27 -1.07
CA GLU A 183 -11.69 -0.54 -0.92
C GLU A 183 -12.17 -0.31 0.52
N GLN A 184 -11.35 -0.65 1.52
CA GLN A 184 -11.64 -0.35 2.93
C GLN A 184 -11.61 1.17 3.18
N HIS A 185 -10.64 1.89 2.64
CA HIS A 185 -10.58 3.35 2.74
C HIS A 185 -11.84 4.00 2.16
N ILE A 186 -12.23 3.61 0.93
CA ILE A 186 -13.44 4.09 0.26
C ILE A 186 -14.67 3.81 1.12
N SER A 187 -14.82 2.58 1.65
CA SER A 187 -15.99 2.21 2.46
C SER A 187 -16.11 3.06 3.71
N VAL A 188 -15.00 3.33 4.39
CA VAL A 188 -14.98 4.17 5.61
C VAL A 188 -15.33 5.61 5.26
N LEU A 189 -14.72 6.17 4.21
CA LEU A 189 -14.98 7.54 3.75
C LEU A 189 -16.43 7.73 3.28
N GLN A 190 -17.01 6.74 2.61
CA GLN A 190 -18.43 6.75 2.21
C GLN A 190 -19.35 6.73 3.43
N LYS A 191 -19.11 5.86 4.42
CA LYS A 191 -19.88 5.85 5.68
C LYS A 191 -19.81 7.20 6.41
N ILE A 192 -18.64 7.84 6.38
CA ILE A 192 -18.46 9.18 6.94
C ILE A 192 -19.32 10.19 6.19
N LYS A 193 -19.31 10.16 4.86
CA LYS A 193 -20.12 11.04 4.02
C LYS A 193 -21.62 10.85 4.24
N GLU A 194 -22.09 9.59 4.30
CA GLU A 194 -23.51 9.27 4.56
C GLU A 194 -24.00 9.78 5.92
N ARG A 195 -23.17 9.69 6.97
CA ARG A 195 -23.47 10.29 8.29
C ARG A 195 -23.54 11.81 8.25
N MET A 196 -23.00 12.41 7.19
CA MET A 196 -22.98 13.85 6.93
C MET A 196 -23.92 14.27 5.79
N GLU A 197 -24.87 13.44 5.40
CA GLU A 197 -26.02 13.91 4.61
C GLU A 197 -27.16 14.16 5.59
#